data_AF-A0A935AQZ3-F1
#
_entry.id   AF-A0A935AQZ3-F1
#
_cell.length_a   1.000
_cell.length_b   1.000
_cell.length_c   1.000
_cell.angle_alpha   90.00
_cell.angle_beta   90.00
_cell.angle_gamma   90.00
#
_symmetry.space_group_name_H-M   'P 1'
#
loop_
_entity.id
_entity.type
_entity.pdbx_description
1 polymer ?
#
loop_
_entity_poly.entity_id
_entity_poly.type
_entity_poly.pdbx_seq_one_letter_code
_entity_poly.pdbx_strand_id
1 'polypeptide(L)'
;MIKPLPLRADVPPDDATVVLRAGLMADESVRRAATRTFEIYGVYGLSIEAVIGRSVTEACQTSERIANYRQVRLSTCGRLRGEGFALLASFEHPHFTLVLADLSELTIARLQVSFDAEIPNPGRASRG
;
A
#
# COMPACT_ATOMS: atom_id res chain seq x y z
N MET A 1 -18.88 -8.85 12.77
CA MET A 1 -18.25 -10.17 12.59
C MET A 1 -17.01 -9.96 11.72
N ILE A 2 -15.85 -10.38 12.20
CA ILE A 2 -14.58 -10.28 11.44
C ILE A 2 -14.63 -11.28 10.29
N LYS A 3 -14.18 -10.86 9.11
CA LYS A 3 -14.03 -11.69 7.91
C LYS A 3 -12.57 -12.12 7.75
N PRO A 4 -12.29 -13.30 7.19
CA PRO A 4 -10.92 -13.65 6.85
C PRO A 4 -10.36 -12.69 5.79
N LEU A 5 -9.10 -12.30 5.93
CA LEU A 5 -8.38 -11.58 4.88
C LEU A 5 -8.24 -12.52 3.66
N PRO A 6 -8.69 -12.14 2.46
CA PRO A 6 -8.56 -12.98 1.27
C PRO A 6 -7.08 -13.06 0.87
N LEU A 7 -6.39 -14.13 1.26
CA LEU A 7 -4.99 -14.36 0.93
C LEU A 7 -4.86 -15.13 -0.39
N ARG A 8 -3.82 -14.80 -1.15
CA ARG A 8 -3.39 -15.55 -2.33
C ARG A 8 -2.11 -16.32 -2.02
N ALA A 9 -1.85 -17.39 -2.76
CA ALA A 9 -0.61 -18.16 -2.70
C ALA A 9 0.48 -17.60 -3.65
N ASP A 10 0.53 -16.28 -3.84
CA ASP A 10 1.52 -15.65 -4.73
C ASP A 10 2.93 -15.85 -4.17
N VAL A 11 3.91 -15.99 -5.07
CA VAL A 11 5.32 -15.89 -4.69
C VAL A 11 5.57 -14.48 -4.14
N PRO A 12 6.24 -14.34 -2.97
CA PRO A 12 6.59 -13.03 -2.44
C PRO A 12 7.35 -12.20 -3.49
N PRO A 13 6.98 -10.93 -3.71
CA PRO A 13 7.66 -10.08 -4.67
C PRO A 13 9.13 -9.85 -4.27
N ASP A 14 10.00 -9.70 -5.27
CA ASP A 14 11.42 -9.38 -5.08
C ASP A 14 11.60 -8.06 -4.31
N ASP A 15 12.70 -7.91 -3.57
CA ASP A 15 12.97 -6.70 -2.78
C ASP A 15 13.06 -5.42 -3.63
N ALA A 16 13.46 -5.52 -4.90
CA ALA A 16 13.49 -4.39 -5.83
C ALA A 16 12.10 -4.05 -6.40
N THR A 17 11.07 -4.87 -6.15
CA THR A 17 9.72 -4.63 -6.66
C THR A 17 9.18 -3.31 -6.09
N VAL A 18 8.83 -2.39 -6.98
CA VAL A 18 8.21 -1.12 -6.61
C VAL A 18 6.77 -1.36 -6.16
N VAL A 19 6.34 -0.64 -5.13
CA VAL A 19 4.97 -0.65 -4.66
C VAL A 19 4.37 0.75 -4.64
N LEU A 20 3.07 0.81 -4.89
CA LEU A 20 2.24 2.00 -4.92
C LEU A 20 1.36 2.05 -3.68
N ARG A 21 1.39 3.17 -2.98
CA ARG A 21 0.39 3.51 -1.96
C ARG A 21 -0.37 4.75 -2.38
N ALA A 22 -1.67 4.59 -2.62
CA ALA A 22 -2.55 5.70 -2.94
C ALA A 22 -3.20 6.29 -1.68
N GLY A 23 -3.54 7.58 -1.74
CA GLY A 23 -4.21 8.28 -0.64
C GLY A 23 -3.25 8.97 0.32
N LEU A 24 -3.84 9.67 1.29
CA LEU A 24 -3.10 10.47 2.25
C LEU A 24 -2.35 9.57 3.22
N MET A 25 -1.08 9.91 3.47
CA MET A 25 -0.24 9.28 4.45
C MET A 25 -0.06 10.15 5.70
N ALA A 26 -0.91 11.15 5.92
CA ALA A 26 -0.96 11.82 7.23
C ALA A 26 -1.35 10.82 8.33
N ASP A 27 -0.80 10.97 9.54
CA ASP A 27 -0.91 9.99 10.63
C ASP A 27 -2.37 9.61 10.93
N GLU A 28 -3.27 10.59 11.01
CA GLU A 28 -4.71 10.34 11.22
C GLU A 28 -5.33 9.50 10.10
N SER A 29 -4.93 9.75 8.85
CA SER A 29 -5.42 8.99 7.69
C SER A 29 -4.91 7.56 7.69
N VAL A 30 -3.64 7.35 8.08
CA VAL A 30 -3.05 6.02 8.26
C VAL A 30 -3.79 5.25 9.36
N ARG A 31 -3.96 5.87 10.54
CA ARG A 31 -4.68 5.28 11.68
C ARG A 31 -6.09 4.88 11.28
N ARG A 32 -6.85 5.79 10.66
CA ARG A 32 -8.23 5.52 10.20
C ARG A 32 -8.29 4.37 9.19
N ALA A 33 -7.38 4.33 8.22
CA ALA A 33 -7.33 3.26 7.22
C ALA A 33 -7.01 1.91 7.87
N ALA A 34 -5.99 1.86 8.73
CA ALA A 34 -5.58 0.64 9.42
C ALA A 34 -6.66 0.13 10.39
N THR A 35 -7.31 1.00 11.16
CA THR A 35 -8.44 0.64 12.03
C THR A 35 -9.60 0.06 11.23
N ARG A 36 -9.96 0.68 10.09
CA ARG A 36 -11.01 0.14 9.23
C ARG A 36 -10.66 -1.26 8.71
N THR A 37 -9.41 -1.49 8.32
CA THR A 37 -8.95 -2.83 7.91
C THR A 37 -9.05 -3.81 9.08
N PHE A 38 -8.69 -3.40 10.29
CA PHE A 38 -8.77 -4.23 11.49
C PHE A 38 -10.20 -4.63 11.83
N GLU A 39 -11.14 -3.68 11.79
CA GLU A 39 -12.56 -3.94 12.05
C GLU A 39 -13.17 -4.99 11.10
N ILE A 40 -12.68 -5.02 9.86
CA ILE A 40 -13.17 -5.94 8.83
C ILE A 40 -12.42 -7.28 8.87
N TYR A 41 -11.09 -7.25 9.00
CA TYR A 41 -10.22 -8.40 8.75
C TYR A 41 -9.38 -8.86 9.94
N GLY A 42 -9.43 -8.15 11.07
CA GLY A 42 -8.67 -8.47 12.28
C GLY A 42 -7.17 -8.15 12.20
N VAL A 43 -6.73 -7.38 11.20
CA VAL A 43 -5.33 -6.94 11.04
C VAL A 43 -5.24 -5.43 10.79
N TYR A 44 -4.29 -4.76 11.43
CA TYR A 44 -3.95 -3.39 11.05
C TYR A 44 -3.22 -3.41 9.73
N GLY A 45 -3.88 -2.97 8.66
CA GLY A 45 -3.34 -3.10 7.32
C GLY A 45 -3.63 -1.92 6.41
N LEU A 46 -2.69 -1.66 5.51
CA LEU A 46 -2.82 -0.67 4.44
C LEU A 46 -2.74 -1.37 3.08
N SER A 47 -3.62 -0.94 2.18
CA SER A 47 -3.61 -1.42 0.79
C SER A 47 -2.46 -0.80 0.00
N ILE A 48 -1.64 -1.64 -0.61
CA ILE A 48 -0.63 -1.26 -1.60
C ILE A 48 -0.80 -2.12 -2.86
N GLU A 49 -0.30 -1.65 -3.99
CA GLU A 49 -0.22 -2.44 -5.22
C GLU A 49 1.23 -2.58 -5.67
N ALA A 50 1.65 -3.81 -6.01
CA ALA A 50 2.97 -4.04 -6.59
C ALA A 50 2.97 -3.67 -8.09
N VAL A 51 4.05 -3.07 -8.55
CA VAL A 51 4.28 -2.74 -9.96
C VAL A 51 4.99 -3.93 -10.61
N ILE A 52 4.22 -4.77 -11.30
CA ILE A 52 4.70 -6.04 -11.87
C ILE A 52 4.49 -6.04 -13.38
N GLY A 53 5.58 -6.30 -14.12
CA GLY A 53 5.58 -6.45 -15.58
C GLY A 53 5.21 -5.18 -16.35
N ARG A 54 5.24 -4.01 -15.71
CA ARG A 54 4.81 -2.72 -16.26
C ARG A 54 5.54 -1.57 -15.58
N SER A 55 5.45 -0.38 -16.16
CA SER A 55 5.92 0.86 -15.53
C SER A 55 4.97 1.35 -14.43
N VAL A 56 5.47 2.23 -13.54
CA VAL A 56 4.64 2.91 -12.52
C VAL A 56 3.48 3.64 -13.16
N THR A 57 3.72 4.34 -14.28
CA THR A 57 2.68 5.09 -15.00
C THR A 57 1.56 4.18 -15.50
N GLU A 58 1.92 3.07 -16.16
CA GLU A 58 0.94 2.09 -16.65
C GLU A 58 0.16 1.44 -15.49
N ALA A 59 0.83 1.13 -14.37
CA ALA A 59 0.17 0.62 -13.17
C ALA A 59 -0.88 1.60 -12.64
N CYS A 60 -0.53 2.88 -12.53
CA CYS A 60 -1.46 3.92 -12.08
C CYS A 60 -2.62 4.14 -13.05
N GLN A 61 -2.40 4.06 -14.36
CA GLN A 61 -3.42 4.24 -15.39
C GLN A 61 -4.43 3.09 -15.46
N THR A 62 -3.98 1.87 -15.16
CA THR A 62 -4.79 0.64 -15.30
C THR A 62 -5.44 0.18 -14.00
N SER A 63 -5.00 0.70 -12.85
CA SER A 63 -5.52 0.31 -11.55
C SER A 63 -6.81 1.06 -11.18
N GLU A 64 -7.93 0.34 -11.13
CA GLU A 64 -9.21 0.85 -10.63
C GLU A 64 -9.14 1.31 -9.16
N ARG A 65 -8.26 0.67 -8.36
CA ARG A 65 -8.08 1.01 -6.94
C ARG A 65 -7.36 2.34 -6.76
N ILE A 66 -6.51 2.73 -7.72
CA ILE A 66 -5.70 3.94 -7.66
C ILE A 66 -6.33 5.09 -8.45
N ALA A 67 -7.15 4.81 -9.47
CA ALA A 67 -7.71 5.79 -10.40
C ALA A 67 -8.37 7.03 -9.74
N ASN A 68 -9.04 6.84 -8.60
CA ASN A 68 -9.75 7.92 -7.90
C ASN A 68 -8.87 8.78 -6.98
N TYR A 69 -7.61 8.40 -6.76
CA TYR A 69 -6.70 9.14 -5.90
C TYR A 69 -5.92 10.19 -6.68
N ARG A 70 -5.68 11.35 -6.04
CA ARG A 70 -4.96 12.47 -6.67
C ARG A 70 -3.44 12.31 -6.62
N GLN A 71 -2.95 11.56 -5.64
CA GLN A 71 -1.53 11.39 -5.36
C GLN A 71 -1.24 9.96 -4.96
N VAL A 72 -0.01 9.54 -5.22
CA VAL A 72 0.53 8.25 -4.83
C VAL A 72 1.91 8.47 -4.19
N ARG A 73 2.33 7.50 -3.38
CA ARG A 73 3.71 7.37 -2.91
C ARG A 73 4.29 6.05 -3.38
N LEU A 74 5.60 6.06 -3.57
CA LEU A 74 6.37 4.89 -3.99
C LEU A 74 7.20 4.36 -2.82
N SER A 75 7.48 3.07 -2.87
CA SER A 75 8.48 2.38 -2.05
C SER A 75 8.95 1.14 -2.82
N THR A 76 9.85 0.37 -2.24
CA THR A 76 10.14 -1.01 -2.65
C THR A 76 9.71 -2.01 -1.58
N CYS A 77 9.50 -3.27 -1.97
CA CYS A 77 9.23 -4.35 -1.03
C CYS A 77 10.38 -4.52 -0.02
N GLY A 78 11.63 -4.41 -0.47
CA GLY A 78 12.81 -4.54 0.40
C GLY A 78 12.88 -3.44 1.46
N ARG A 79 12.57 -2.18 1.11
CA ARG A 79 12.54 -1.08 2.08
C ARG A 79 11.49 -1.32 3.18
N LEU A 80 10.29 -1.77 2.79
CA LEU A 80 9.21 -2.04 3.74
C LEU A 80 9.52 -3.23 4.64
N ARG A 81 10.07 -4.31 4.09
CA ARG A 81 10.53 -5.46 4.89
C ARG A 81 11.67 -5.08 5.83
N GLY A 82 12.60 -4.23 5.38
CA GLY A 82 13.72 -3.72 6.17
C GLY A 82 13.26 -2.94 7.42
N GLU A 83 12.12 -2.25 7.34
CA GLU A 83 11.48 -1.59 8.49
C GLU A 83 10.59 -2.52 9.34
N GLY A 84 10.53 -3.81 8.99
CA GLY A 84 9.81 -4.85 9.72
C GLY A 84 8.35 -5.03 9.30
N PHE A 85 7.91 -4.42 8.20
CA PHE A 85 6.55 -4.61 7.70
C PHE A 85 6.39 -5.93 6.94
N ALA A 86 5.34 -6.68 7.26
CA ALA A 86 4.94 -7.84 6.47
C ALA A 86 4.07 -7.42 5.28
N LEU A 87 4.29 -8.05 4.13
CA LEU A 87 3.50 -7.85 2.92
C LEU A 87 2.73 -9.13 2.59
N LEU A 88 1.41 -9.09 2.75
CA LEU A 88 0.54 -10.23 2.48
C LEU A 88 -0.10 -10.09 1.09
N ALA A 89 0.11 -11.06 0.20
CA ALA A 89 -0.57 -11.10 -1.09
C ALA A 89 -2.07 -11.29 -0.85
N SER A 90 -2.85 -10.22 -1.00
CA SER A 90 -4.25 -10.20 -0.58
C SER A 90 -5.16 -9.61 -1.65
N PHE A 91 -6.42 -10.05 -1.69
CA PHE A 91 -7.41 -9.70 -2.72
C PHE A 91 -6.98 -10.15 -4.12
N GLU A 92 -7.19 -9.36 -5.17
CA GLU A 92 -6.77 -9.69 -6.54
C GLU A 92 -5.36 -9.17 -6.82
N HIS A 93 -4.61 -9.92 -7.62
CA HIS A 93 -3.28 -9.50 -8.06
C HIS A 93 -3.35 -8.16 -8.83
N PRO A 94 -2.46 -7.17 -8.59
CA PRO A 94 -1.22 -7.24 -7.82
C PRO A 94 -1.32 -6.61 -6.40
N HIS A 95 -2.49 -6.68 -5.75
CA HIS A 95 -2.70 -6.05 -4.44
C HIS A 95 -1.98 -6.80 -3.30
N PHE A 96 -1.44 -6.05 -2.34
CA PHE A 96 -0.93 -6.55 -1.07
C PHE A 96 -1.49 -5.74 0.10
N THR A 97 -1.66 -6.42 1.24
CA THR A 97 -1.87 -5.77 2.53
C THR A 97 -0.50 -5.61 3.19
N LEU A 98 -0.07 -4.36 3.38
CA LEU A 98 1.04 -4.02 4.26
C LEU A 98 0.54 -4.06 5.72
N VAL A 99 1.12 -4.93 6.54
CA VAL A 99 0.68 -5.16 7.92
C VAL A 99 1.47 -4.28 8.87
N LEU A 100 0.75 -3.59 9.76
CA LEU A 100 1.30 -2.84 10.88
C LEU A 100 1.18 -3.69 12.15
N ALA A 101 2.23 -3.69 12.99
CA ALA A 101 2.18 -4.39 14.28
C ALA A 101 1.20 -3.72 15.25
N ASP A 102 1.18 -2.39 15.25
CA ASP A 102 0.31 -1.55 16.06
C ASP A 102 0.10 -0.18 15.39
N LEU A 103 -0.57 0.73 16.10
CA LEU A 103 -0.73 2.12 15.69
C LEU A 103 0.11 3.06 16.58
N SER A 104 1.27 2.63 17.07
CA SER A 104 2.16 3.53 17.82
C SER A 104 2.76 4.60 16.90
N GLU A 105 3.17 5.74 17.47
CA GLU A 105 3.89 6.78 16.71
C GLU A 105 5.17 6.24 16.07
N LEU A 106 5.86 5.30 16.74
CA LEU A 106 7.06 4.66 16.20
C LEU A 106 6.75 3.87 14.92
N THR A 107 5.69 3.05 14.93
CA THR A 107 5.26 2.28 13.76
C THR A 107 4.87 3.20 12.61
N ILE A 108 4.15 4.29 12.89
CA ILE A 108 3.76 5.25 11.86
C ILE A 108 4.97 6.03 11.32
N ALA A 109 5.91 6.44 12.17
CA ALA A 109 7.13 7.12 11.73
C ALA A 109 7.98 6.22 10.81
N ARG A 110 8.16 4.95 11.17
CA ARG A 110 8.81 3.94 10.31
C ARG A 110 8.11 3.78 8.97
N LEU A 111 6.79 3.76 8.99
CA LEU A 111 5.99 3.70 7.77
C LEU A 111 6.25 4.94 6.90
N GLN A 112 6.26 6.16 7.47
CA GLN A 112 6.50 7.38 6.69
C GLN A 112 7.85 7.36 5.98
N VAL A 113 8.93 7.02 6.69
CA VAL A 113 10.29 7.01 6.12
C VAL A 113 10.49 5.87 5.10
N SER A 114 9.61 4.85 5.14
CA SER A 114 9.63 3.79 4.15
C SER A 114 9.13 4.23 2.78
N PHE A 115 8.37 5.32 2.69
CA PHE A 115 7.84 5.81 1.42
C PHE A 115 8.57 7.07 0.95
N ASP A 116 8.75 7.18 -0.37
CA ASP A 116 9.22 8.40 -0.99
C ASP A 116 8.19 9.54 -0.84
N ALA A 117 8.61 10.75 -1.16
CA ALA A 117 7.72 11.90 -1.23
C ALA A 117 6.52 11.63 -2.16
N GLU A 118 5.39 12.27 -1.86
CA GLU A 118 4.20 12.15 -2.71
C GLU A 118 4.41 12.78 -4.08
N ILE A 119 3.87 12.09 -5.08
CA ILE A 119 3.83 12.56 -6.46
C ILE A 119 2.37 12.65 -6.92
N PRO A 120 2.04 13.53 -7.88
CA PRO A 120 0.77 13.49 -8.57
C PRO A 120 0.52 12.10 -9.16
N ASN A 121 -0.70 11.59 -9.05
CA ASN A 121 -1.05 10.28 -9.60
C ASN A 121 -0.88 10.29 -11.14
N PRO A 122 0.08 9.54 -11.71
CA PRO A 122 0.31 9.50 -13.16
C PRO A 122 -0.88 8.95 -13.96
N GLY A 123 -1.75 8.17 -13.31
CA GLY A 123 -2.99 7.65 -13.90
C GLY A 123 -4.10 8.68 -14.01
N ARG A 124 -3.96 9.82 -13.34
CA ARG A 124 -4.92 10.91 -13.40
C ARG A 124 -4.43 11.90 -14.45
N ALA A 125 -5.13 12.02 -15.57
CA ALA A 125 -4.90 13.10 -16.51
C ALA A 125 -4.86 14.42 -15.74
N SER A 126 -3.78 15.18 -15.90
CA SER A 126 -3.71 16.56 -15.44
C SER A 126 -4.91 17.28 -16.06
N ARG A 127 -5.90 17.62 -15.24
CA ARG A 127 -6.94 18.55 -15.68
C ARG A 127 -6.21 19.87 -15.97
N GLY A 128 -6.03 20.16 -17.26
CA GLY A 128 -5.75 21.52 -17.72
C GLY A 128 -6.88 22.45 -17.33
#